data_AF-B3U4V5-F1
#
_entry.id   AF-B3U4V5-F1
#
_cell.length_a   1.000
_cell.length_b   1.000
_cell.length_c   1.000
_cell.angle_alpha   90.00
_cell.angle_beta   90.00
_cell.angle_gamma   90.00
#
_symmetry.space_group_name_H-M   'P 1'
#
loop_
_entity.id
_entity.type
_entity.pdbx_description
1 polymer ?
#
loop_
_entity_poly.entity_id
_entity_poly.type
_entity_poly.pdbx_seq_one_letter_code
_entity_poly.pdbx_strand_id
1 'polypeptide(L)'
;MIVTVLSCVVLGAVWSLVLYTLPQSDLPPEPTPAFSPPQPAIPSAPARPGIQSQPTPEPVSQPVVVREPAPVVQTEAREHPPAEPVRAPFGRDLKCDLEIEALCPEEEGERRACLQRKAAQLSAPCRPMLRERLVRMKEAMQQLRTACEADRRQFCREVPLGGGALVQCLESHAQEVSDQCFQLLPKRGRLLN
;
A
#
# COMPACT_ATOMS: atom_id res chain seq x y z
N MET A 1 -35.08 -41.90 -1.48
CA MET A 1 -34.29 -42.30 -2.67
C MET A 1 -33.99 -41.11 -3.58
N ILE A 2 -34.98 -40.30 -4.00
CA ILE A 2 -34.77 -39.15 -4.91
C ILE A 2 -33.78 -38.11 -4.37
N VAL A 3 -33.86 -37.76 -3.08
CA VAL A 3 -32.96 -36.78 -2.45
C VAL A 3 -31.50 -37.24 -2.48
N THR A 4 -31.26 -38.53 -2.26
CA THR A 4 -29.91 -39.13 -2.29
C THR A 4 -29.31 -39.09 -3.70
N VAL A 5 -30.12 -39.36 -4.73
CA VAL A 5 -29.67 -39.31 -6.13
C VAL A 5 -29.31 -37.89 -6.55
N LEU A 6 -30.13 -36.90 -6.17
CA LEU A 6 -29.85 -35.48 -6.46
C LEU A 6 -28.57 -35.02 -5.76
N SER A 7 -28.36 -35.40 -4.50
CA SER A 7 -27.12 -35.08 -3.77
C SER A 7 -25.88 -35.68 -4.44
N CYS A 8 -25.94 -36.94 -4.88
CA CYS A 8 -24.81 -37.58 -5.56
C CYS A 8 -24.48 -36.90 -6.90
N VAL A 9 -25.50 -36.50 -7.68
CA VAL A 9 -25.30 -35.83 -8.97
C VAL A 9 -24.66 -34.45 -8.78
N VAL A 10 -25.13 -33.68 -7.80
CA VAL A 10 -24.56 -32.36 -7.49
C VAL A 10 -23.12 -32.48 -6.99
N LEU A 11 -22.84 -33.44 -6.09
CA LEU A 11 -21.48 -33.66 -5.59
C LEU A 11 -20.53 -34.10 -6.71
N GLY A 12 -20.94 -35.01 -7.60
CA GLY A 12 -20.12 -35.44 -8.74
C GLY A 12 -19.83 -34.30 -9.72
N ALA A 13 -20.81 -33.45 -10.01
CA ALA A 13 -20.64 -32.30 -10.90
C ALA A 13 -19.67 -31.26 -10.30
N VAL A 14 -19.80 -30.96 -9.00
CA VAL A 14 -18.90 -30.03 -8.30
C VAL A 14 -17.48 -30.57 -8.28
N TRP A 15 -17.28 -31.85 -7.94
CA TRP A 15 -15.95 -32.46 -7.92
C TRP A 15 -15.30 -32.53 -9.30
N SER A 16 -16.10 -32.81 -10.34
CA SER A 16 -15.61 -32.81 -11.72
C SER A 16 -15.20 -31.42 -12.18
N LEU A 17 -15.96 -30.38 -11.80
CA LEU A 17 -15.62 -28.99 -12.09
C LEU A 17 -14.37 -28.55 -11.34
N VAL A 18 -14.19 -28.95 -10.07
CA VAL A 18 -12.97 -28.67 -9.29
C VAL A 18 -11.75 -29.34 -9.93
N LEU A 19 -11.86 -30.60 -10.36
CA LEU A 19 -10.77 -31.29 -11.06
C LEU A 19 -10.46 -30.66 -12.43
N TYR A 20 -11.48 -30.17 -13.14
CA TYR A 20 -11.32 -29.55 -14.45
C TYR A 20 -10.77 -28.11 -14.36
N THR A 21 -11.09 -27.41 -13.26
CA THR A 21 -10.65 -26.03 -13.01
C THR A 21 -9.33 -25.95 -12.26
N LEU A 22 -8.82 -27.06 -11.72
CA LEU A 22 -7.46 -27.11 -11.19
C LEU A 22 -6.46 -27.09 -12.37
N PRO A 23 -5.72 -25.98 -12.57
CA PRO A 23 -4.71 -25.91 -13.60
C PRO A 23 -3.61 -26.94 -13.31
N GLN A 24 -3.23 -27.71 -14.32
CA GLN A 24 -2.06 -28.60 -14.28
C GLN A 24 -0.86 -27.80 -13.78
N SER A 25 -0.28 -28.25 -12.67
CA SER A 25 0.99 -27.76 -12.15
C SER A 25 2.09 -28.05 -13.17
N ASP A 26 2.24 -27.16 -14.16
CA ASP A 26 3.35 -27.18 -15.10
C ASP A 26 4.64 -26.84 -14.34
N LEU A 27 5.49 -27.86 -14.16
CA LEU A 27 6.81 -27.71 -13.55
C LEU A 27 7.65 -26.75 -14.40
N PRO A 28 8.28 -25.70 -13.82
CA PRO A 28 9.20 -24.86 -14.58
C PRO A 28 10.44 -25.66 -15.00
N PRO A 29 10.97 -25.46 -16.23
CA PRO A 29 12.20 -26.09 -16.69
C PRO A 29 13.43 -25.57 -15.90
N GLU A 30 14.37 -26.48 -15.68
CA GLU A 30 15.63 -26.30 -14.95
C GLU A 30 16.45 -25.08 -15.46
N PRO A 31 16.99 -24.24 -14.56
CA PRO A 31 17.80 -23.09 -14.97
C PRO A 31 19.17 -23.53 -15.48
N THR A 32 19.47 -23.18 -16.75
CA THR A 32 20.82 -23.24 -17.31
C THR A 32 21.74 -22.23 -16.61
N PRO A 33 23.02 -22.57 -16.34
CA PRO A 33 23.94 -21.64 -15.70
C PRO A 33 24.32 -20.50 -16.66
N ALA A 34 23.87 -19.28 -16.33
CA ALA A 34 24.23 -18.07 -17.04
C ALA A 34 25.71 -17.69 -16.76
N PHE A 35 26.54 -17.79 -17.79
CA PHE A 35 27.91 -17.26 -17.79
C PHE A 35 27.86 -15.73 -17.74
N SER A 36 28.21 -15.15 -16.58
CA SER A 36 28.25 -13.69 -16.40
C SER A 36 29.60 -13.14 -16.88
N PRO A 37 29.64 -12.19 -17.83
CA PRO A 37 30.87 -11.48 -18.17
C PRO A 37 31.27 -10.52 -17.02
N PRO A 38 32.59 -10.30 -16.79
CA PRO A 38 33.06 -9.42 -15.74
C PRO A 38 32.67 -7.95 -16.01
N GLN A 39 32.01 -7.32 -15.04
CA GLN A 39 31.68 -5.89 -15.09
C GLN A 39 32.97 -5.05 -14.91
N PRO A 40 33.17 -3.99 -15.72
CA PRO A 40 34.26 -3.04 -15.50
C PRO A 40 34.01 -2.19 -14.25
N ALA A 41 35.08 -1.93 -13.50
CA ALA A 41 35.05 -1.16 -12.27
C ALA A 41 34.52 0.27 -12.46
N ILE A 42 33.56 0.65 -11.64
CA ILE A 42 33.01 2.01 -11.57
C ILE A 42 34.03 2.91 -10.85
N PRO A 43 34.46 4.04 -11.42
CA PRO A 43 35.34 4.98 -10.72
C PRO A 43 34.60 5.70 -9.59
N SER A 44 35.27 5.79 -8.44
CA SER A 44 34.80 6.46 -7.22
C SER A 44 34.43 7.92 -7.44
N ALA A 45 33.29 8.33 -6.89
CA ALA A 45 32.80 9.71 -6.91
C ALA A 45 33.79 10.70 -6.24
N PRO A 46 33.88 11.96 -6.71
CA PRO A 46 34.70 12.97 -6.06
C PRO A 46 34.10 13.42 -4.73
N ALA A 47 34.99 13.72 -3.79
CA ALA A 47 34.67 14.20 -2.45
C ALA A 47 33.88 15.53 -2.47
N ARG A 48 32.84 15.60 -1.62
CA ARG A 48 32.14 16.86 -1.31
C ARG A 48 33.06 17.81 -0.55
N PRO A 49 33.19 19.10 -0.93
CA PRO A 49 33.82 20.10 -0.09
C PRO A 49 32.91 20.42 1.12
N GLY A 50 33.52 20.45 2.30
CA GLY A 50 32.87 20.83 3.54
C GLY A 50 32.79 22.35 3.74
N ILE A 51 31.69 22.74 4.40
CA ILE A 51 31.50 23.85 5.35
C ILE A 51 31.60 25.28 4.80
N GLN A 52 30.48 26.02 4.90
CA GLN A 52 30.51 27.31 5.58
C GLN A 52 29.29 27.49 6.49
N SER A 53 29.59 27.61 7.77
CA SER A 53 28.70 28.00 8.86
C SER A 53 28.16 29.41 8.58
N GLN A 54 26.84 29.56 8.48
CA GLN A 54 26.23 30.89 8.49
C GLN A 54 26.14 31.43 9.93
N PRO A 55 26.41 32.73 10.14
CA PRO A 55 26.26 33.38 11.44
C PRO A 55 24.78 33.57 11.81
N THR A 56 24.51 33.35 13.10
CA THR A 56 23.26 33.63 13.81
C THR A 56 22.81 35.08 13.61
N PRO A 57 21.55 35.35 13.20
CA PRO A 57 20.95 36.65 13.43
C PRO A 57 20.36 36.72 14.85
N GLU A 58 20.75 37.78 15.56
CA GLU A 58 20.24 38.20 16.87
C GLU A 58 18.71 38.43 16.90
N PRO A 59 18.10 38.43 18.12
CA PRO A 59 16.66 38.42 18.29
C PRO A 59 16.06 39.82 18.06
N VAL A 60 15.32 39.97 16.95
CA VAL A 60 14.49 41.16 16.73
C VAL A 60 13.27 41.09 17.65
N SER A 61 13.16 42.08 18.53
CA SER A 61 12.03 42.31 19.42
C SER A 61 10.73 42.47 18.61
N GLN A 62 9.77 41.58 18.85
CA GLN A 62 8.43 41.69 18.29
C GLN A 62 7.60 42.64 19.17
N PRO A 63 6.87 43.63 18.62
CA PRO A 63 5.90 44.38 19.39
C PRO A 63 4.72 43.47 19.76
N VAL A 64 4.38 43.46 21.04
CA VAL A 64 3.22 42.77 21.62
C VAL A 64 1.94 43.43 21.09
N VAL A 65 1.25 42.77 20.16
CA VAL A 65 -0.12 43.15 19.80
C VAL A 65 -1.06 42.55 20.84
N VAL A 66 -1.69 43.43 21.62
CA VAL A 66 -2.74 43.12 22.58
C VAL A 66 -3.91 42.45 21.84
N ARG A 67 -4.28 41.26 22.28
CA ARG A 67 -5.50 40.57 21.84
C ARG A 67 -6.72 41.31 22.38
N GLU A 68 -7.44 41.99 21.51
CA GLU A 68 -8.80 42.46 21.78
C GLU A 68 -9.77 41.26 21.68
N PRO A 69 -10.65 41.02 22.66
CA PRO A 69 -11.59 39.91 22.60
C PRO A 69 -12.68 40.20 21.56
N ALA A 70 -12.80 39.34 20.54
CA ALA A 70 -13.87 39.42 19.57
C ALA A 70 -15.25 39.25 20.24
N PRO A 71 -16.28 40.00 19.80
CA PRO A 71 -17.62 39.91 20.36
C PRO A 71 -18.25 38.54 20.05
N VAL A 72 -18.90 37.97 21.07
CA VAL A 72 -19.65 36.72 21.01
C VAL A 72 -20.84 36.90 20.06
N VAL A 73 -20.73 36.38 18.83
CA VAL A 73 -21.85 36.28 17.89
C VAL A 73 -22.65 35.03 18.26
N GLN A 74 -23.93 35.24 18.54
CA GLN A 74 -24.88 34.22 18.95
C GLN A 74 -25.16 33.25 17.79
N THR A 75 -25.00 31.96 18.05
CA THR A 75 -25.38 30.88 17.14
C THR A 75 -26.90 30.79 17.08
N GLU A 76 -27.49 31.46 16.09
CA GLU A 76 -28.89 31.30 15.76
C GLU A 76 -29.03 30.13 14.77
N ALA A 77 -29.87 29.16 15.14
CA ALA A 77 -30.13 27.95 14.38
C ALA A 77 -30.73 28.31 13.01
N ARG A 78 -29.88 28.32 11.99
CA ARG A 78 -30.31 28.53 10.62
C ARG A 78 -30.74 27.19 10.05
N GLU A 79 -32.06 27.04 9.92
CA GLU A 79 -32.76 26.00 9.17
C GLU A 79 -31.97 25.67 7.88
N HIS A 80 -31.43 24.44 7.81
CA HIS A 80 -30.73 23.98 6.62
C HIS A 80 -31.76 23.83 5.49
N PRO A 81 -31.55 24.44 4.30
CA PRO A 81 -32.36 24.10 3.14
C PRO A 81 -32.21 22.59 2.86
N PRO A 82 -33.24 21.93 2.32
CA PRO A 82 -33.17 20.50 2.02
C PRO A 82 -31.93 20.23 1.19
N ALA A 83 -31.07 19.37 1.71
CA ALA A 83 -29.88 18.91 1.02
C ALA A 83 -30.31 18.39 -0.36
N GLU A 84 -29.94 19.12 -1.42
CA GLU A 84 -29.91 18.52 -2.74
C GLU A 84 -29.05 17.26 -2.65
N PRO A 85 -29.42 16.15 -3.31
CA PRO A 85 -28.62 14.95 -3.27
C PRO A 85 -27.27 15.27 -3.93
N VAL A 86 -26.27 15.53 -3.10
CA VAL A 86 -24.88 15.59 -3.52
C VAL A 86 -24.62 14.25 -4.19
N ARG A 87 -24.64 14.25 -5.51
CA ARG A 87 -24.36 13.06 -6.32
C ARG A 87 -22.97 12.63 -5.93
N ALA A 88 -22.92 11.58 -5.13
CA ALA A 88 -21.72 11.27 -4.37
C ALA A 88 -20.56 10.94 -5.31
N PRO A 89 -19.32 11.31 -4.94
CA PRO A 89 -18.14 11.10 -5.79
C PRO A 89 -17.78 9.62 -6.01
N PHE A 90 -18.46 8.70 -5.30
CA PHE A 90 -18.21 7.26 -5.30
C PHE A 90 -18.11 6.62 -6.70
N GLY A 91 -18.82 7.14 -7.69
CA GLY A 91 -18.73 6.62 -9.06
C GLY A 91 -17.38 6.87 -9.73
N ARG A 92 -16.69 7.97 -9.36
CA ARG A 92 -15.34 8.26 -9.86
C ARG A 92 -14.31 7.40 -9.15
N ASP A 93 -14.45 7.21 -7.84
CA ASP A 93 -13.51 6.40 -7.06
C ASP A 93 -13.51 4.95 -7.55
N LEU A 94 -14.69 4.32 -7.67
CA LEU A 94 -14.83 2.96 -8.19
C LEU A 94 -14.28 2.82 -9.61
N LYS A 95 -14.51 3.80 -10.49
CA LYS A 95 -13.96 3.78 -11.85
C LYS A 95 -12.43 3.86 -11.84
N CYS A 96 -11.87 4.71 -10.99
CA CYS A 96 -10.43 4.80 -10.84
C CYS A 96 -9.82 3.54 -10.22
N ASP A 97 -10.51 2.90 -9.28
CA ASP A 97 -10.07 1.62 -8.71
C ASP A 97 -9.99 0.51 -9.76
N LEU A 98 -11.01 0.38 -10.61
CA LEU A 98 -11.01 -0.58 -11.72
C LEU A 98 -9.88 -0.29 -12.73
N GLU A 99 -9.63 0.97 -13.06
CA GLU A 99 -8.48 1.33 -13.92
C GLU A 99 -7.14 0.97 -13.28
N ILE A 100 -6.98 1.22 -11.97
CA ILE A 100 -5.76 0.92 -11.21
C ILE A 100 -5.53 -0.60 -11.15
N GLU A 101 -6.58 -1.38 -10.91
CA GLU A 101 -6.54 -2.84 -10.85
C GLU A 101 -6.20 -3.47 -12.20
N ALA A 102 -6.86 -3.02 -13.28
CA ALA A 102 -6.57 -3.48 -14.63
C ALA A 102 -5.13 -3.15 -15.09
N LEU A 103 -4.56 -2.05 -14.58
CA LEU A 103 -3.22 -1.60 -14.95
C LEU A 103 -2.09 -2.37 -14.26
N CYS A 104 -2.33 -2.83 -13.02
CA CYS A 104 -1.37 -3.52 -12.18
C CYS A 104 -2.06 -4.62 -11.36
N PRO A 105 -2.22 -5.84 -11.92
CA PRO A 105 -2.80 -6.98 -11.22
C PRO A 105 -1.91 -7.42 -10.04
N GLU A 106 -2.53 -8.08 -9.07
CA GLU A 106 -1.97 -8.38 -7.76
C GLU A 106 -1.18 -9.71 -7.74
N GLU A 107 -0.25 -9.89 -8.68
CA GLU A 107 0.62 -11.07 -8.71
C GLU A 107 1.98 -10.70 -8.07
N GLU A 108 2.09 -11.00 -6.78
CA GLU A 108 3.31 -11.00 -5.95
C GLU A 108 4.15 -9.70 -5.90
N GLY A 109 3.72 -8.78 -5.05
CA GLY A 109 4.64 -7.90 -4.33
C GLY A 109 5.12 -6.64 -5.05
N GLU A 110 4.93 -6.55 -6.36
CA GLU A 110 5.37 -5.39 -7.16
C GLU A 110 4.27 -4.38 -7.49
N ARG A 111 3.03 -4.59 -7.03
CA ARG A 111 1.89 -3.70 -7.36
C ARG A 111 2.20 -2.23 -7.13
N ARG A 112 2.87 -1.90 -6.02
CA ARG A 112 3.35 -0.53 -5.74
C ARG A 112 4.31 0.01 -6.80
N ALA A 113 5.33 -0.76 -7.16
CA ALA A 113 6.34 -0.36 -8.13
C ALA A 113 5.73 -0.26 -9.54
N CYS A 114 4.85 -1.20 -9.90
CA CYS A 114 4.06 -1.15 -11.12
C CYS A 114 3.25 0.17 -11.20
N LEU A 115 2.48 0.49 -10.15
CA LEU A 115 1.66 1.69 -10.11
C LEU A 115 2.50 2.97 -10.20
N GLN A 116 3.66 3.00 -9.56
CA GLN A 116 4.59 4.13 -9.68
C GLN A 116 5.10 4.34 -11.10
N ARG A 117 5.45 3.26 -11.81
CA ARG A 117 5.94 3.31 -13.19
C ARG A 117 4.81 3.64 -14.19
N LYS A 118 3.62 3.11 -13.96
CA LYS A 118 2.47 3.22 -14.88
C LYS A 118 1.51 4.37 -14.53
N ALA A 119 1.80 5.18 -13.51
CA ALA A 119 0.90 6.26 -13.07
C ALA A 119 0.45 7.22 -14.19
N ALA A 120 1.28 7.45 -15.21
CA ALA A 120 0.93 8.30 -16.35
C ALA A 120 -0.07 7.65 -17.33
N GLN A 121 -0.16 6.32 -17.34
CA GLN A 121 -1.07 5.53 -18.20
C GLN A 121 -2.52 5.57 -17.70
N LEU A 122 -2.76 6.00 -16.46
CA LEU A 122 -4.11 6.24 -15.94
C LEU A 122 -4.79 7.43 -16.60
N SER A 123 -6.13 7.39 -16.62
CA SER A 123 -6.95 8.52 -17.02
C SER A 123 -6.62 9.77 -16.18
N ALA A 124 -6.62 10.94 -16.82
CA ALA A 124 -6.35 12.23 -16.16
C ALA A 124 -7.09 12.43 -14.82
N PRO A 125 -8.39 12.11 -14.67
CA PRO A 125 -9.09 12.23 -13.39
C PRO A 125 -8.64 11.25 -12.30
N CYS A 126 -7.99 10.14 -12.65
CA CYS A 126 -7.59 9.08 -11.70
C CYS A 126 -6.14 9.20 -11.21
N ARG A 127 -5.29 9.92 -11.94
CA ARG A 127 -3.90 10.21 -11.54
C ARG A 127 -3.76 10.85 -10.14
N PRO A 128 -4.53 11.88 -9.77
CA PRO A 128 -4.41 12.47 -8.43
C PRO A 128 -4.79 11.47 -7.32
N MET A 129 -5.83 10.66 -7.54
CA MET A 129 -6.22 9.61 -6.59
C MET A 129 -5.12 8.57 -6.40
N LEU A 130 -4.50 8.10 -7.49
CA LEU A 130 -3.40 7.15 -7.36
C LEU A 130 -2.23 7.76 -6.58
N ARG A 131 -1.88 9.02 -6.83
CA ARG A 131 -0.80 9.70 -6.11
C ARG A 131 -1.07 9.73 -4.62
N GLU A 132 -2.28 10.10 -4.22
CA GLU A 132 -2.68 10.09 -2.81
C GLU A 132 -2.60 8.68 -2.21
N ARG A 133 -3.14 7.66 -2.91
CA ARG A 133 -3.07 6.26 -2.48
C ARG A 133 -1.63 5.78 -2.28
N LEU A 134 -0.71 6.14 -3.18
CA LEU A 134 0.70 5.81 -3.08
C LEU A 134 1.38 6.48 -1.87
N VAL A 135 0.99 7.71 -1.54
CA VAL A 135 1.47 8.42 -0.34
C VAL A 135 0.97 7.72 0.93
N ARG A 136 -0.34 7.46 1.02
CA ARG A 136 -0.93 6.74 2.16
C ARG A 136 -0.30 5.36 2.37
N MET A 137 -0.11 4.61 1.28
CA MET A 137 0.53 3.29 1.35
C MET A 137 2.01 3.40 1.79
N LYS A 138 2.72 4.47 1.40
CA LYS A 138 4.09 4.72 1.85
C LYS A 138 4.13 4.97 3.36
N GLU A 139 3.24 5.82 3.87
CA GLU A 139 3.14 6.15 5.29
C GLU A 139 2.79 4.93 6.13
N ALA A 140 1.77 4.16 5.71
CA ALA A 140 1.39 2.91 6.38
C ALA A 140 2.55 1.91 6.45
N MET A 141 3.31 1.75 5.35
CA MET A 141 4.48 0.86 5.33
C MET A 141 5.60 1.37 6.26
N GLN A 142 5.79 2.68 6.39
CA GLN A 142 6.77 3.24 7.32
C GLN A 142 6.36 3.00 8.78
N GLN A 143 5.09 3.21 9.10
CA GLN A 143 4.54 2.93 10.42
C GLN A 143 4.69 1.44 10.79
N LEU A 144 4.33 0.54 9.87
CA LEU A 144 4.52 -0.90 10.04
C LEU A 144 5.98 -1.25 10.31
N ARG A 145 6.93 -0.72 9.51
CA ARG A 145 8.36 -0.97 9.69
C ARG A 145 8.89 -0.52 11.04
N THR A 146 8.37 0.59 11.55
CA THR A 146 8.80 1.17 12.82
C THR A 146 8.25 0.33 13.98
N ALA A 147 6.96 0.00 13.95
CA ALA A 147 6.31 -0.82 14.97
C ALA A 147 6.84 -2.26 15.02
N CYS A 148 7.07 -2.86 13.85
CA CYS A 148 7.55 -4.24 13.73
C CYS A 148 9.08 -4.35 13.72
N GLU A 149 9.83 -3.31 14.10
CA GLU A 149 11.29 -3.34 13.97
C GLU A 149 11.94 -4.45 14.81
N ALA A 150 11.49 -4.61 16.06
CA ALA A 150 11.98 -5.64 16.97
C ALA A 150 11.62 -7.04 16.46
N ASP A 151 10.34 -7.24 16.10
CA ASP A 151 9.83 -8.50 15.56
C ASP A 151 10.55 -8.90 14.27
N ARG A 152 10.81 -7.94 13.37
CA ARG A 152 11.61 -8.17 12.17
C ARG A 152 13.01 -8.68 12.51
N ARG A 153 13.68 -8.10 13.51
CA ARG A 153 15.04 -8.53 13.88
C ARG A 153 15.07 -9.93 14.47
N GLN A 154 13.97 -10.35 15.11
CA GLN A 154 13.82 -11.65 15.74
C GLN A 154 13.41 -12.74 14.75
N PHE A 155 12.40 -12.48 13.91
CA PHE A 155 11.79 -13.49 13.04
C PHE A 155 12.17 -13.35 11.55
N CYS A 156 12.39 -12.11 11.07
CA CYS A 156 12.52 -11.80 9.64
C CYS A 156 13.87 -11.15 9.27
N ARG A 157 14.96 -11.52 9.96
CA ARG A 157 16.25 -10.82 9.84
C ARG A 157 16.86 -10.88 8.44
N GLU A 158 16.66 -11.99 7.74
CA GLU A 158 17.23 -12.27 6.42
C GLU A 158 16.34 -11.78 5.27
N VAL A 159 15.16 -11.24 5.58
CA VAL A 159 14.18 -10.86 4.57
C VAL A 159 14.56 -9.52 3.92
N PRO A 160 14.67 -9.45 2.59
CA PRO A 160 15.01 -8.22 1.89
C PRO A 160 13.94 -7.14 2.07
N LEU A 161 14.39 -5.89 2.14
CA LEU A 161 13.53 -4.71 2.28
C LEU A 161 12.89 -4.32 0.94
N GLY A 162 12.10 -5.21 0.33
CA GLY A 162 11.48 -4.98 -0.97
C GLY A 162 10.30 -5.90 -1.25
N GLY A 163 9.48 -5.54 -2.23
CA GLY A 163 8.46 -6.44 -2.81
C GLY A 163 7.40 -7.00 -1.86
N GLY A 164 7.21 -6.41 -0.68
CA GLY A 164 6.26 -6.98 0.31
C GLY A 164 6.77 -8.21 1.07
N ALA A 165 8.00 -8.68 0.83
CA ALA A 165 8.55 -9.87 1.49
C ALA A 165 8.59 -9.73 3.02
N LEU A 166 8.92 -8.54 3.54
CA LEU A 166 8.87 -8.25 4.97
C LEU A 166 7.46 -8.44 5.55
N VAL A 167 6.44 -7.98 4.82
CA VAL A 167 5.05 -8.10 5.25
C VAL A 167 4.64 -9.56 5.30
N GLN A 168 4.97 -10.32 4.26
CA GLN A 168 4.68 -11.75 4.17
C GLN A 168 5.34 -12.55 5.31
N CYS A 169 6.58 -12.24 5.66
CA CYS A 169 7.25 -12.86 6.80
C CYS A 169 6.61 -12.48 8.14
N LEU A 170 6.28 -11.21 8.34
CA LEU A 170 5.60 -10.81 9.59
C LEU A 170 4.19 -11.43 9.68
N GLU A 171 3.51 -11.62 8.56
CA GLU A 171 2.24 -12.35 8.49
C GLU A 171 2.38 -13.83 8.83
N SER A 172 3.45 -14.51 8.38
CA SER A 172 3.69 -15.91 8.75
C SER A 172 3.97 -16.09 10.24
N HIS A 173 4.50 -15.04 10.89
CA HIS A 173 4.75 -14.97 12.33
C HIS A 173 3.69 -14.16 13.09
N ALA A 174 2.49 -13.96 12.52
CA ALA A 174 1.48 -13.06 13.11
C ALA A 174 1.04 -13.42 14.54
N GLN A 175 1.23 -14.68 14.97
CA GLN A 175 0.95 -15.13 16.34
C GLN A 175 2.13 -14.94 17.31
N GLU A 176 3.33 -14.69 16.79
CA GLU A 176 4.58 -14.59 17.55
C GLU A 176 5.10 -13.14 17.64
N VAL A 177 4.67 -12.28 16.72
CA VAL A 177 5.00 -10.85 16.71
C VAL A 177 4.30 -10.11 17.87
N SER A 178 4.85 -8.97 18.26
CA SER A 178 4.24 -8.07 19.24
C SER A 178 2.82 -7.63 18.83
N ASP A 179 1.97 -7.34 19.82
CA ASP A 179 0.61 -6.81 19.60
C ASP A 179 0.62 -5.54 18.74
N GLN A 180 1.63 -4.69 18.95
CA GLN A 180 1.78 -3.44 18.20
C GLN A 180 2.06 -3.71 16.71
N CYS A 181 2.91 -4.69 16.41
CA CYS A 181 3.15 -5.12 15.05
C CYS A 181 1.90 -5.79 14.44
N PHE A 182 1.28 -6.72 15.17
CA PHE A 182 0.10 -7.46 14.72
C PHE A 182 -1.05 -6.55 14.30
N GLN A 183 -1.30 -5.46 15.04
CA GLN A 183 -2.37 -4.52 14.70
C GLN A 183 -2.15 -3.76 13.39
N LEU A 184 -0.90 -3.57 12.99
CA LEU A 184 -0.53 -2.86 11.78
C LEU A 184 -0.34 -3.78 10.57
N LEU A 185 -0.31 -5.09 10.76
CA LEU A 185 -0.20 -6.03 9.65
C LEU A 185 -1.41 -5.87 8.71
N PRO A 186 -1.16 -5.72 7.39
CA PRO A 186 -2.22 -5.69 6.41
C PRO A 186 -2.83 -7.09 6.32
N LYS A 187 -3.97 -7.29 6.98
CA LYS A 187 -4.79 -8.49 6.76
C LYS A 187 -5.14 -8.53 5.27
N ARG A 188 -4.90 -9.65 4.57
CA ARG A 188 -5.36 -9.85 3.17
C ARG A 188 -6.77 -9.24 3.01
N GLY A 189 -6.88 -8.17 2.21
CA GLY A 189 -8.12 -7.42 1.99
C GLY A 189 -8.25 -6.02 2.63
N ARG A 190 -7.37 -5.58 3.54
CA ARG A 190 -7.49 -4.25 4.21
C ARG A 190 -6.92 -3.07 3.40
N LEU A 191 -6.23 -3.33 2.28
CA LEU A 191 -5.75 -2.27 1.36
C LEU A 191 -6.76 -1.94 0.25
N LEU A 192 -7.93 -2.60 0.27
CA LEU A 192 -9.00 -2.52 -0.74
C LEU A 192 -10.35 -2.10 -0.15
N ASN A 193 -10.37 -1.44 1.03
CA ASN A 193 -11.58 -0.83 1.58
C ASN A 193 -11.33 0.60 2.05
#